data_AF-A0AAD2HL98-F1
#
_entry.id   AF-A0AAD2HL98-F1
#
_cell.length_a   1.000
_cell.length_b   1.000
_cell.length_c   1.000
_cell.angle_alpha   90.00
_cell.angle_beta   90.00
_cell.angle_gamma   90.00
#
_symmetry.space_group_name_H-M   'P 1'
#
loop_
_entity.id
_entity.type
_entity.pdbx_description
1 polymer ?
#
loop_
_entity_poly.entity_id
_entity_poly.type
_entity_poly.pdbx_seq_one_letter_code
_entity_poly.pdbx_strand_id
1 'polypeptide(L)'
;MKLTEALGIVHQMGFTMFLGFPVVFKAIWATPSLLFRPRELSRISMNALWMLFGEGSDQGSRDDKIKLIRANSYGTVLDIGAGEIPVSVFLPRWY
;
A
#
# COMPACT_ATOMS: atom_id res chain seq x y z
N MET A 1 15.59 -10.35 -12.07
CA MET A 1 14.17 -10.48 -11.66
C MET A 1 13.45 -11.32 -12.71
N LYS A 2 12.62 -12.29 -12.31
CA LYS A 2 11.80 -13.06 -13.26
C LYS A 2 10.58 -12.23 -13.65
N LEU A 3 10.20 -12.23 -14.93
CA LEU A 3 9.09 -11.42 -15.46
C LEU A 3 7.74 -11.69 -14.74
N THR A 4 7.57 -12.92 -14.25
CA THR A 4 6.43 -13.36 -13.44
C THR A 4 6.24 -12.57 -12.15
N GLU A 5 7.32 -12.13 -11.51
CA GLU A 5 7.24 -11.33 -10.28
C GLU A 5 6.74 -9.91 -10.58
N ALA A 6 7.20 -9.32 -11.70
CA ALA A 6 6.78 -8.00 -12.12
C ALA A 6 5.29 -7.96 -12.54
N LEU A 7 4.81 -9.04 -13.19
CA LEU A 7 3.40 -9.19 -13.56
C LEU A 7 2.51 -9.63 -12.39
N GLY A 8 3.10 -10.23 -11.35
CA GLY A 8 2.39 -10.63 -10.13
C GLY A 8 1.69 -9.48 -9.43
N ILE A 9 2.28 -8.28 -9.48
CA ILE A 9 1.70 -7.05 -8.91
C ILE A 9 0.35 -6.74 -9.54
N VAL A 10 0.22 -6.84 -10.87
CA VAL A 10 -1.05 -6.54 -11.55
C VAL A 10 -2.14 -7.52 -11.12
N HIS A 11 -1.80 -8.80 -10.98
CA HIS A 11 -2.72 -9.82 -10.50
C HIS A 11 -3.13 -9.58 -9.04
N GLN A 12 -2.18 -9.24 -8.17
CA GLN A 12 -2.44 -8.91 -6.77
C GLN A 12 -3.31 -7.65 -6.62
N MET A 13 -3.07 -6.62 -7.44
CA MET A 13 -3.90 -5.41 -7.48
C MET A 13 -5.33 -5.73 -7.93
N GLY A 14 -5.49 -6.54 -8.98
CA GLY A 14 -6.82 -6.98 -9.43
C GLY A 14 -7.56 -7.78 -8.36
N PHE A 15 -6.89 -8.72 -7.71
CA PHE A 15 -7.47 -9.55 -6.67
C PHE A 15 -7.86 -8.75 -5.42
N THR A 16 -7.01 -7.83 -4.97
CA THR A 16 -7.31 -6.95 -3.83
C THR A 16 -8.47 -6.01 -4.12
N MET A 17 -8.56 -5.45 -5.33
CA MET A 17 -9.72 -4.66 -5.77
C MET A 17 -11.01 -5.50 -5.77
N PHE A 18 -10.95 -6.73 -6.26
CA PHE A 18 -12.10 -7.65 -6.25
C PHE A 18 -12.60 -7.93 -4.84
N LEU A 19 -11.70 -8.16 -3.87
CA LEU A 19 -12.07 -8.43 -2.48
C LEU A 19 -12.60 -7.20 -1.74
N GLY A 20 -12.10 -5.99 -2.04
CA GLY A 20 -12.64 -4.75 -1.49
C GLY A 20 -13.98 -4.31 -2.11
N PHE A 21 -14.30 -4.80 -3.32
CA PHE A 21 -15.46 -4.37 -4.10
C PHE A 21 -16.81 -4.48 -3.39
N PRO A 22 -17.15 -5.57 -2.66
CA PRO A 22 -18.46 -5.69 -2.01
C PRO A 22 -18.73 -4.59 -0.99
N VAL A 23 -17.72 -4.17 -0.23
CA VAL A 23 -17.85 -3.10 0.78
C VAL A 23 -18.11 -1.75 0.12
N VAL A 24 -17.33 -1.45 -0.94
CA VAL A 24 -17.46 -0.20 -1.71
C VAL A 24 -18.80 -0.15 -2.43
N PHE A 25 -19.21 -1.26 -3.05
CA PHE A 25 -20.50 -1.38 -3.72
C PHE A 25 -21.67 -1.17 -2.76
N LYS A 26 -21.63 -1.80 -1.57
CA LYS A 26 -22.65 -1.60 -0.53
C LYS A 26 -22.74 -0.14 -0.07
N ALA A 27 -21.60 0.54 0.06
CA ALA A 27 -21.57 1.96 0.43
C ALA A 27 -22.19 2.86 -0.66
N ILE A 28 -21.85 2.62 -1.94
CA ILE A 28 -22.45 3.34 -3.07
C ILE A 28 -23.95 3.08 -3.15
N TRP A 29 -24.38 1.83 -2.97
CA TRP A 29 -25.80 1.47 -3.00
C TRP A 29 -26.60 2.18 -1.91
N ALA A 30 -26.05 2.27 -0.69
CA ALA A 30 -26.66 3.01 0.41
C ALA A 30 -26.62 4.53 0.22
N THR A 31 -25.64 5.05 -0.52
CA THR A 31 -25.46 6.50 -0.73
C THR A 31 -24.90 6.77 -2.14
N PRO A 32 -25.76 6.86 -3.17
CA PRO A 32 -25.32 6.99 -4.57
C PRO A 32 -24.50 8.25 -4.86
N SER A 33 -24.66 9.30 -4.05
CA SER A 33 -23.89 10.54 -4.18
C SER A 33 -22.39 10.38 -3.90
N LEU A 34 -21.96 9.25 -3.31
CA LEU A 34 -20.55 8.90 -3.12
C LEU A 34 -19.76 8.82 -4.43
N LEU A 35 -20.41 8.49 -5.55
CA LEU A 35 -19.77 8.46 -6.87
C LEU A 35 -19.21 9.84 -7.28
N PHE A 36 -19.77 10.93 -6.75
CA PHE A 36 -19.31 12.30 -7.01
C PHE A 36 -18.38 12.83 -5.90
N ARG A 37 -18.02 11.99 -4.93
CA ARG A 37 -17.16 12.34 -3.79
C ARG A 37 -15.91 11.45 -3.80
N PRO A 38 -14.97 11.65 -4.74
CA PRO A 38 -13.85 10.73 -4.96
C PRO A 38 -12.96 10.55 -3.73
N ARG A 39 -12.81 11.60 -2.89
CA ARG A 39 -12.06 11.51 -1.63
C ARG A 39 -12.72 10.57 -0.62
N GLU A 40 -14.03 10.68 -0.42
CA GLU A 40 -14.76 9.79 0.49
C GLU A 40 -14.80 8.36 -0.04
N LEU A 41 -15.01 8.19 -1.35
CA LEU A 41 -14.98 6.89 -1.97
C LEU A 41 -13.60 6.22 -1.81
N SER A 42 -12.52 6.96 -2.05
CA SER A 42 -11.14 6.49 -1.83
C SER A 42 -10.91 6.08 -0.37
N ARG A 43 -11.40 6.88 0.60
CA ARG A 43 -11.30 6.57 2.03
C ARG A 43 -12.03 5.27 2.40
N ILE A 44 -13.23 5.07 1.88
CA ILE A 44 -14.02 3.85 2.10
C ILE A 44 -13.31 2.64 1.48
N SER A 45 -12.87 2.75 0.22
CA SER A 45 -12.12 1.69 -0.46
C SER A 45 -10.85 1.33 0.29
N MET A 46 -10.08 2.32 0.75
CA MET A 46 -8.83 2.08 1.47
C MET A 46 -9.07 1.44 2.84
N ASN A 47 -10.12 1.86 3.56
CA ASN A 47 -10.52 1.22 4.80
C ASN A 47 -10.92 -0.25 4.58
N ALA A 48 -11.71 -0.53 3.54
CA ALA A 48 -12.09 -1.90 3.20
C ALA A 48 -10.87 -2.79 2.94
N LEU A 49 -9.88 -2.28 2.20
CA LEU A 49 -8.62 -2.99 1.97
C LEU A 49 -7.83 -3.18 3.28
N TRP A 50 -7.75 -2.13 4.10
CA TRP A 50 -7.02 -2.20 5.38
C TRP A 50 -7.66 -3.18 6.37
N MET A 51 -8.98 -3.31 6.41
CA MET A 51 -9.64 -4.32 7.24
C MET A 51 -9.36 -5.75 6.76
N LEU A 52 -9.16 -5.95 5.45
CA LEU A 52 -8.93 -7.28 4.86
C LEU A 52 -7.46 -7.71 4.92
N PHE A 53 -6.54 -6.76 4.77
CA PHE A 53 -5.11 -7.02 4.57
C PHE A 53 -4.19 -6.29 5.57
N GLY A 54 -4.73 -5.43 6.42
CA GLY A 54 -3.95 -4.64 7.38
C GLY A 54 -3.44 -5.46 8.57
N GLU A 55 -4.10 -6.55 8.91
CA GLU A 55 -3.65 -7.42 9.98
C GLU A 55 -2.36 -8.15 9.57
N GLY A 56 -1.28 -7.94 10.32
CA GLY A 56 0.03 -8.56 10.06
C GLY A 56 0.88 -7.86 9.00
N SER A 57 0.32 -6.94 8.18
CA SER A 57 1.09 -6.22 7.16
C SER A 57 2.14 -5.27 7.77
N ASP A 58 1.88 -4.81 8.99
CA ASP A 58 2.79 -3.93 9.74
C ASP A 58 3.84 -4.67 10.58
N GLN A 59 3.84 -6.02 10.63
CA GLN A 59 4.72 -6.79 11.51
C GLN A 59 6.19 -6.86 11.03
N GLY A 60 6.85 -5.71 10.90
CA GLY A 60 8.30 -5.63 10.99
C GLY A 60 9.04 -6.08 9.73
N SER A 61 8.71 -5.49 8.58
CA SER A 61 9.54 -5.60 7.35
C SER A 61 10.91 -4.89 7.47
N ARG A 62 11.35 -4.54 8.68
CA ARG A 62 12.62 -3.87 8.98
C ARG A 62 13.81 -4.60 8.37
N ASP A 63 13.91 -5.90 8.61
CA ASP A 63 15.06 -6.69 8.13
C ASP A 63 15.10 -6.75 6.60
N ASP A 64 13.94 -6.70 5.94
CA ASP A 64 13.86 -6.65 4.48
C ASP A 64 14.12 -5.24 3.93
N LYS A 65 13.62 -4.19 4.60
CA LYS A 65 13.89 -2.78 4.24
C LYS A 65 15.37 -2.42 4.36
N ILE A 66 16.06 -2.92 5.38
CA ILE A 66 17.51 -2.71 5.55
C ILE A 66 18.30 -3.32 4.39
N LYS A 67 17.88 -4.48 3.86
CA LYS A 67 18.56 -5.11 2.72
C LYS A 67 18.39 -4.34 1.40
N LEU A 68 17.34 -3.52 1.26
CA LEU A 68 17.08 -2.76 0.04
C LEU A 68 18.05 -1.58 -0.15
N ILE A 69 18.53 -0.99 0.95
CA ILE A 69 19.51 0.11 0.91
C ILE A 69 20.91 -0.49 1.03
N ARG A 70 21.65 -0.53 -0.08
CA ARG A 70 23.05 -0.99 -0.06
C ARG A 70 23.95 0.02 0.65
N ALA A 71 25.00 -0.47 1.31
CA ALA A 71 26.06 0.38 1.84
C ALA A 71 26.58 1.34 0.75
N ASN A 72 26.76 2.61 1.11
CA ASN A 72 27.24 3.71 0.25
C ASN A 72 26.26 4.20 -0.85
N SER A 73 24.97 3.91 -0.74
CA SER A 73 23.96 4.55 -1.60
C SER A 73 23.68 5.99 -1.16
N TYR A 74 23.58 6.91 -2.13
CA TYR A 74 23.29 8.34 -1.92
C TYR A 74 22.21 8.81 -2.90
N GLY A 75 21.39 9.77 -2.49
CA GLY A 75 20.34 10.38 -3.33
C GLY A 75 19.01 10.59 -2.60
N THR A 76 17.98 10.92 -3.39
CA THR A 76 16.61 11.14 -2.90
C THR A 76 15.82 9.84 -2.90
N VAL A 77 15.16 9.52 -1.79
CA VAL A 77 14.32 8.33 -1.67
C VAL A 77 12.84 8.73 -1.69
N LEU A 78 12.07 8.09 -2.57
CA LEU A 78 10.61 8.15 -2.57
C LEU A 78 10.06 6.89 -1.89
N ASP A 79 9.48 7.07 -0.71
CA ASP A 79 8.87 5.99 0.09
C ASP A 79 7.35 6.00 -0.11
N ILE A 80 6.81 5.04 -0.87
CA ILE A 80 5.37 4.91 -1.14
C ILE A 80 4.83 3.78 -0.28
N GLY A 81 3.83 4.08 0.56
CA GLY A 81 3.21 3.06 1.42
C GLY A 81 4.16 2.58 2.52
N ALA A 82 4.84 3.52 3.19
CA ALA A 82 5.89 3.27 4.16
C ALA A 82 5.54 2.31 5.31
N GLY A 83 4.26 2.15 5.65
CA GLY A 83 3.81 1.34 6.79
C GLY A 83 4.35 1.87 8.13
N GLU A 84 4.47 0.99 9.12
CA GLU A 84 4.90 1.32 10.50
C GLU A 84 6.30 1.94 10.56
N ILE A 85 7.23 1.44 9.74
CA ILE A 85 8.63 1.85 9.76
C ILE A 85 9.03 2.47 8.42
N PRO A 86 9.09 3.81 8.32
CA PRO A 86 9.50 4.47 7.10
C PRO A 86 10.99 4.24 6.84
N VAL A 87 11.33 4.17 5.55
CA VAL A 87 12.70 3.91 5.07
C VAL A 87 13.67 5.00 5.55
N SER A 88 13.17 6.21 5.79
CA SER A 88 13.93 7.35 6.32
C SER A 88 14.61 7.08 7.67
N VAL A 89 14.08 6.15 8.48
CA VAL A 89 14.68 5.76 9.77
C VAL A 89 16.03 5.04 9.58
N PHE A 90 16.25 4.44 8.41
CA PHE A 90 17.48 3.71 8.08
C PHE A 90 18.48 4.53 7.27
N LEU A 91 18.09 5.72 6.80
CA LEU A 91 18.97 6.57 6.01
C LEU A 91 19.92 7.34 6.95
N PRO A 92 21.22 7.43 6.62
CA PRO A 92 22.12 8.32 7.35
C PRO A 92 21.59 9.75 7.23
N ARG A 93 21.46 10.46 8.36
CA ARG A 93 21.18 11.90 8.34
C ARG A 93 22.44 12.63 7.90
N TRP A 94 22.56 12.86 6.60
CA TRP A 94 23.53 13.82 6.07
C TRP A 94 22.98 15.22 6.34
N TYR A 95 23.56 15.89 7.33
CA TYR A 95 23.34 17.32 7.63
C TYR A 95 24.27 18.19 6.80
#